data_AF-A0A1I4TAF4-F1
#
_entry.id   AF-A0A1I4TAF4-F1
#
_cell.length_a   1.000
_cell.length_b   1.000
_cell.length_c   1.000
_cell.angle_alpha   90.00
_cell.angle_beta   90.00
_cell.angle_gamma   90.00
#
_symmetry.space_group_name_H-M   'P 1'
#
loop_
_entity.id
_entity.type
_entity.pdbx_description
1 polymer ?
#
loop_
_entity_poly.entity_id
_entity_poly.type
_entity_poly.pdbx_seq_one_letter_code
_entity_poly.pdbx_strand_id
1 'polypeptide(L)'
;AWEDSITDLEFSPLAQAELRSHYAAYLAAHIDVSLAVEQLVRAAQACGVGDRSPLSRARQRVRGTATSLGIQDPRLPEWAIAPLPDDVLELLNQWVRATDWPTTEVFLHTHIDRLQQPDFRRGLELAAALFPESPDIDDLTDFLDQVEAEGLDVILDRGRHDNEVRQTLDAWISTRTWAESKDFLDGHDSVLRTPEAQALLAGADAPEARQHLAILQLTEGLSSDQVYEIVTDPDVATEAAFAAVDQADVPLMRRVVTAHPALLTGITGAFFATVSAVAGGATDQARQLAQAIAEHGTDTQRRAYAIRLRTLAGLPAALAGAGELADVIHPDKHS
;
A
#
# COMPACT_ATOMS: atom_id res chain seq x y z
N ALA A 1 -34.61 -21.69 35.85
CA ALA A 1 -35.35 -20.57 35.20
C ALA A 1 -34.38 -19.64 34.46
N TRP A 2 -33.63 -18.76 35.14
CA TRP A 2 -32.67 -17.85 34.46
C TRP A 2 -31.52 -18.59 33.76
N GLU A 3 -30.97 -19.62 34.39
CA GLU A 3 -29.89 -20.44 33.79
C GLU A 3 -30.37 -21.22 32.56
N ASP A 4 -31.56 -21.80 32.64
CA ASP A 4 -32.22 -22.48 31.51
C ASP A 4 -32.48 -21.46 30.39
N SER A 5 -33.00 -20.28 30.71
CA SER A 5 -33.21 -19.21 29.72
C SER A 5 -31.92 -18.80 29.02
N ILE A 6 -30.81 -18.57 29.73
CA ILE A 6 -29.51 -18.20 29.13
C ILE A 6 -28.95 -19.32 28.24
N THR A 7 -29.26 -20.58 28.56
CA THR A 7 -28.80 -21.75 27.80
C THR A 7 -29.68 -22.02 26.58
N ASP A 8 -30.99 -21.80 26.70
CA ASP A 8 -32.01 -21.94 25.66
C ASP A 8 -32.06 -20.74 24.70
N LEU A 9 -31.33 -19.67 25.02
CA LEU A 9 -31.06 -18.58 24.11
C LEU A 9 -30.31 -19.15 22.88
N GLU A 10 -30.99 -19.32 21.74
CA GLU A 10 -30.41 -19.56 20.39
C GLU A 10 -29.47 -18.42 19.90
N PHE A 11 -28.99 -17.59 20.83
CA PHE A 11 -28.10 -16.48 20.58
C PHE A 11 -26.67 -16.96 20.31
N SER A 12 -25.91 -16.06 19.68
CA SER A 12 -24.45 -16.16 19.57
C SER A 12 -23.81 -16.50 20.93
N PRO A 13 -22.86 -17.46 20.99
CA PRO A 13 -22.12 -17.81 22.21
C PRO A 13 -21.57 -16.60 22.98
N LEU A 14 -21.21 -15.53 22.27
CA LEU A 14 -20.67 -14.30 22.86
C LEU A 14 -21.74 -13.51 23.63
N ALA A 15 -22.99 -13.50 23.16
CA ALA A 15 -24.10 -12.89 23.89
C ALA A 15 -24.44 -13.70 25.16
N GLN A 16 -24.34 -15.04 25.09
CA GLN A 16 -24.47 -15.88 26.28
C GLN A 16 -23.37 -15.56 27.31
N ALA A 17 -22.13 -15.34 26.87
CA ALA A 17 -21.02 -14.97 27.76
C ALA A 17 -21.29 -13.64 28.49
N GLU A 18 -21.79 -12.62 27.80
CA GLU A 18 -22.15 -11.33 28.40
C GLU A 18 -23.25 -11.50 29.45
N LEU A 19 -24.32 -12.23 29.13
CA LEU A 19 -25.44 -12.48 30.05
C LEU A 19 -25.02 -13.28 31.27
N ARG A 20 -24.20 -14.33 31.09
CA ARG A 20 -23.64 -15.11 32.20
C ARG A 20 -22.75 -14.26 33.10
N SER A 21 -22.00 -13.31 32.54
CA SER A 21 -21.19 -12.37 33.32
C SER A 21 -22.04 -11.42 34.17
N HIS A 22 -23.17 -10.94 33.65
CA HIS A 22 -24.13 -10.15 34.44
C HIS A 22 -24.80 -11.00 35.52
N TYR A 23 -25.17 -12.23 35.20
CA TYR A 23 -25.78 -13.14 36.17
C TYR A 23 -24.81 -13.52 37.29
N ALA A 24 -23.53 -13.73 36.97
CA ALA A 24 -22.48 -13.96 37.96
C ALA A 24 -22.37 -12.81 38.97
N ALA A 25 -22.40 -11.56 38.51
CA ALA A 25 -22.39 -10.40 39.40
C ALA A 25 -23.61 -10.38 40.34
N TYR A 26 -24.79 -10.73 39.83
CA TYR A 26 -26.00 -10.85 40.65
C TYR A 26 -25.87 -11.96 41.70
N LEU A 27 -25.39 -13.14 41.31
CA LEU A 27 -25.20 -14.29 42.20
C LEU A 27 -24.22 -13.98 43.33
N ALA A 28 -23.09 -13.34 43.02
CA ALA A 28 -22.10 -12.97 44.03
C ALA A 28 -22.65 -11.96 45.05
N ALA A 29 -23.52 -11.04 44.61
CA ALA A 29 -24.10 -10.02 45.47
C ALA A 29 -25.28 -10.52 46.33
N HIS A 30 -26.03 -11.52 45.88
CA HIS A 30 -27.32 -11.89 46.50
C HIS A 30 -27.44 -13.34 46.95
N ILE A 31 -26.58 -14.25 46.47
CA ILE A 31 -26.72 -15.68 46.68
C ILE A 31 -25.42 -16.32 47.17
N ASP A 32 -24.47 -16.57 46.27
CA ASP A 32 -23.23 -17.28 46.54
C ASP A 32 -22.17 -16.97 45.47
N VAL A 33 -20.97 -16.66 45.93
CA VAL A 33 -19.79 -16.42 45.08
C VAL A 33 -19.38 -17.69 44.32
N SER A 34 -19.57 -18.88 44.90
CA SER A 34 -19.23 -20.15 44.23
C SER A 34 -20.05 -20.36 42.94
N LEU A 35 -21.33 -20.00 42.96
CA LEU A 35 -22.20 -20.04 41.79
C LEU A 35 -21.83 -18.96 40.75
N ALA A 36 -21.34 -17.81 41.21
CA ALA A 36 -20.83 -16.77 40.32
C ALA A 36 -19.59 -17.25 39.54
N VAL A 37 -18.69 -17.98 40.21
CA VAL A 37 -17.51 -18.59 39.57
C VAL A 37 -17.92 -19.57 38.48
N GLU A 38 -18.89 -20.45 38.72
CA GLU A 38 -19.38 -21.40 37.70
C GLU A 38 -19.93 -20.68 36.46
N GLN A 39 -20.67 -19.58 36.64
CA GLN A 39 -21.18 -18.80 35.52
C GLN A 39 -20.05 -18.10 34.73
N LEU A 40 -19.02 -17.58 35.41
CA LEU A 40 -17.88 -16.96 34.74
C LEU A 40 -17.02 -17.98 33.97
N VAL A 41 -16.84 -19.19 34.49
CA VAL A 41 -16.13 -20.26 33.76
C VAL A 41 -16.86 -20.60 32.46
N ARG A 42 -18.19 -20.75 32.51
CA ARG A 42 -19.02 -21.00 31.31
C ARG A 42 -19.01 -19.81 30.35
N ALA A 43 -19.03 -18.59 30.87
CA ALA A 43 -18.93 -17.39 30.05
C ALA A 43 -17.58 -17.33 29.31
N ALA A 44 -16.48 -17.60 30.02
CA ALA A 44 -15.15 -17.61 29.43
C ALA A 44 -14.99 -18.70 28.35
N GLN A 45 -15.57 -19.89 28.55
CA GLN A 45 -15.59 -20.96 27.54
C GLN A 45 -16.34 -20.54 26.27
N ALA A 46 -17.42 -19.78 26.40
CA ALA A 46 -18.16 -19.26 25.26
C ALA A 46 -17.41 -18.17 24.47
N CYS A 47 -16.37 -17.56 25.06
CA CYS A 47 -15.46 -16.60 24.42
C CYS A 47 -14.29 -17.26 23.66
N GLY A 48 -14.45 -18.49 23.18
CA GLY A 48 -13.41 -19.22 22.45
C GLY A 48 -13.16 -18.70 21.03
N VAL A 49 -14.23 -18.51 20.24
CA VAL A 49 -14.16 -18.09 18.83
C VAL A 49 -15.38 -17.21 18.50
N GLY A 50 -15.18 -16.20 17.66
CA GLY A 50 -16.25 -15.39 17.09
C GLY A 50 -15.73 -14.12 16.43
N ASP A 51 -16.63 -13.28 15.95
CA ASP A 51 -16.28 -12.00 15.35
C ASP A 51 -15.50 -11.12 16.34
N ARG A 52 -14.43 -10.46 15.86
CA ARG A 52 -13.47 -9.71 16.70
C ARG A 52 -14.16 -8.72 17.65
N SER A 53 -15.07 -7.88 17.14
CA SER A 53 -15.72 -6.84 17.96
C SER A 53 -16.66 -7.39 19.05
N PRO A 54 -17.61 -8.32 18.76
CA PRO A 54 -18.38 -8.99 19.81
C PRO A 54 -17.51 -9.78 20.80
N LEU A 55 -16.41 -10.38 20.34
CA LEU A 55 -15.51 -11.17 21.19
C LEU A 55 -14.80 -10.28 22.22
N SER A 56 -14.27 -9.13 21.78
CA SER A 56 -13.67 -8.10 22.62
C SER A 56 -14.60 -7.68 23.77
N ARG A 57 -15.84 -7.30 23.44
CA ARG A 57 -16.84 -6.90 24.44
C ARG A 57 -17.15 -8.00 25.45
N ALA A 58 -17.36 -9.23 24.96
CA ALA A 58 -17.68 -10.37 25.81
C ALA A 58 -16.53 -10.68 26.79
N ARG A 59 -15.28 -10.69 26.30
CA ARG A 59 -14.08 -10.92 27.13
C ARG A 59 -13.88 -9.81 28.16
N GLN A 60 -14.01 -8.54 27.76
CA GLN A 60 -13.92 -7.41 28.69
C GLN A 60 -15.01 -7.47 29.78
N ARG A 61 -16.23 -7.91 29.44
CA ARG A 61 -17.31 -8.08 30.42
C ARG A 61 -17.00 -9.19 31.42
N VAL A 62 -16.57 -10.37 30.94
CA VAL A 62 -16.18 -11.51 31.80
C VAL A 62 -15.06 -11.08 32.75
N ARG A 63 -14.01 -10.46 32.21
CA ARG A 63 -12.87 -9.94 32.97
C ARG A 63 -13.31 -8.92 34.02
N GLY A 64 -14.09 -7.91 33.63
CA GLY A 64 -14.55 -6.87 34.55
C GLY A 64 -15.37 -7.42 35.73
N THR A 65 -16.21 -8.44 35.47
CA THR A 65 -16.92 -9.12 36.56
C THR A 65 -15.97 -9.94 37.43
N ALA A 66 -15.07 -10.74 36.83
CA ALA A 66 -14.12 -11.57 37.59
C ALA A 66 -13.19 -10.73 38.49
N THR A 67 -12.64 -9.63 37.97
CA THR A 67 -11.73 -8.76 38.71
C THR A 67 -12.44 -7.97 39.81
N SER A 68 -13.64 -7.43 39.54
CA SER A 68 -14.42 -6.70 40.56
C SER A 68 -14.85 -7.57 41.74
N LEU A 69 -15.06 -8.87 41.49
CA LEU A 69 -15.39 -9.85 42.52
C LEU A 69 -14.16 -10.47 43.20
N GLY A 70 -12.94 -10.15 42.75
CA GLY A 70 -11.69 -10.72 43.28
C GLY A 70 -11.55 -12.24 43.04
N ILE A 71 -12.16 -12.77 41.98
CA ILE A 71 -12.15 -14.20 41.68
C ILE A 71 -10.80 -14.62 41.09
N GLN A 72 -10.20 -15.66 41.66
CA GLN A 72 -8.92 -16.25 41.24
C GLN A 72 -9.08 -17.78 41.08
N ASP A 73 -9.94 -18.19 40.15
CA ASP A 73 -10.20 -19.61 39.86
C ASP A 73 -9.29 -20.10 38.72
N PRO A 74 -8.53 -21.20 38.87
CA PRO A 74 -7.61 -21.71 37.87
C PRO A 74 -8.29 -22.24 36.60
N ARG A 75 -9.62 -22.42 36.60
CA ARG A 75 -10.41 -22.79 35.41
C ARG A 75 -10.70 -21.59 34.52
N LEU A 76 -10.51 -20.36 35.00
CA LEU A 76 -10.63 -19.17 34.18
C LEU A 76 -9.38 -18.98 33.33
N PRO A 77 -9.52 -18.54 32.07
CA PRO A 77 -8.39 -18.24 31.22
C PRO A 77 -7.64 -17.01 31.74
N GLU A 78 -6.37 -16.92 31.39
CA GLU A 78 -5.49 -15.89 31.92
C GLU A 78 -5.99 -14.46 31.62
N TRP A 79 -6.49 -14.23 30.40
CA TRP A 79 -7.07 -12.93 30.01
C TRP A 79 -8.24 -12.49 30.90
N ALA A 80 -8.90 -13.40 31.61
CA ALA A 80 -10.03 -13.07 32.49
C ALA A 80 -9.58 -12.61 33.89
N ILE A 81 -8.40 -13.03 34.35
CA ILE A 81 -7.99 -12.87 35.77
C ILE A 81 -6.62 -12.24 35.98
N ALA A 82 -5.67 -12.38 35.06
CA ALA A 82 -4.33 -11.82 35.22
C ALA A 82 -4.37 -10.30 35.06
N PRO A 83 -3.69 -9.50 35.91
CA PRO A 83 -3.64 -8.06 35.73
C PRO A 83 -3.02 -7.72 34.36
N LEU A 84 -3.61 -6.73 33.68
CA LEU A 84 -3.02 -6.20 32.45
C LEU A 84 -2.12 -5.04 32.90
N PRO A 85 -0.79 -5.14 32.74
CA PRO A 85 0.12 -4.10 33.22
C PRO A 85 -0.12 -2.78 32.50
N ASP A 86 -0.18 -1.66 33.25
CA ASP A 86 -0.45 -0.34 32.68
C ASP A 86 0.64 0.09 31.68
N ASP A 87 1.88 -0.34 31.89
CA ASP A 87 3.02 -0.07 31.01
C ASP A 87 2.85 -0.72 29.64
N VAL A 88 2.15 -1.85 29.52
CA VAL A 88 1.83 -2.48 28.24
C VAL A 88 0.92 -1.58 27.40
N LEU A 89 -0.15 -1.06 28.02
CA LEU A 89 -1.07 -0.15 27.34
C LEU A 89 -0.40 1.18 27.01
N GLU A 90 0.45 1.68 27.89
CA GLU A 90 1.21 2.90 27.64
C GLU A 90 2.12 2.75 26.42
N LEU A 91 2.92 1.68 26.36
CA LEU A 91 3.84 1.42 25.26
C LEU A 91 3.12 1.13 23.95
N LEU A 92 1.99 0.42 23.99
CA LEU A 92 1.12 0.25 22.82
C LEU A 92 0.62 1.60 22.29
N ASN A 93 0.16 2.50 23.17
CA ASN A 93 -0.28 3.83 22.74
C ASN A 93 0.87 4.67 22.16
N GLN A 94 2.10 4.48 22.65
CA GLN A 94 3.27 5.16 22.08
C GLN A 94 3.65 4.56 20.72
N TRP A 95 3.60 3.24 20.56
CA TRP A 95 3.79 2.55 19.28
C TRP A 95 2.82 3.06 18.22
N VAL A 96 1.52 3.13 18.53
CA VAL A 96 0.47 3.65 17.62
C VAL A 96 0.73 5.09 17.19
N ARG A 97 1.39 5.90 18.02
CA ARG A 97 1.71 7.29 17.72
C ARG A 97 2.98 7.45 16.89
N ALA A 98 3.82 6.42 16.80
CA ALA A 98 5.03 6.44 16.00
C ALA A 98 4.69 6.19 14.52
N THR A 99 4.18 7.23 13.85
CA THR A 99 3.68 7.13 12.46
C THR A 99 4.76 7.35 11.39
N ASP A 100 5.96 7.78 11.80
CA ASP A 100 7.11 7.99 10.92
C ASP A 100 8.33 7.25 11.45
N TRP A 101 9.28 6.99 10.54
CA TRP A 101 10.48 6.24 10.88
C TRP A 101 11.32 6.90 11.98
N PRO A 102 11.62 8.22 11.95
CA PRO A 102 12.37 8.87 13.03
C PRO A 102 11.73 8.67 14.41
N THR A 103 10.41 8.80 14.52
CA THR A 103 9.69 8.59 15.79
C THR A 103 9.69 7.12 16.20
N THR A 104 9.55 6.21 15.23
CA THR A 104 9.64 4.75 15.45
C THR A 104 11.01 4.36 15.99
N GLU A 105 12.08 4.84 15.36
CA GLU A 105 13.46 4.59 15.76
C GLU A 105 13.74 5.09 17.19
N VAL A 106 13.28 6.29 17.53
CA VAL A 106 13.39 6.83 18.90
C VAL A 106 12.62 5.96 19.91
N PHE A 107 11.39 5.55 19.58
CA PHE A 107 10.58 4.68 20.43
C PHE A 107 11.31 3.36 20.70
N LEU A 108 11.84 2.72 19.65
CA LEU A 108 12.57 1.46 19.75
C LEU A 108 13.83 1.61 20.60
N HIS A 109 14.67 2.60 20.33
CA HIS A 109 15.86 2.84 21.14
C HIS A 109 15.54 3.10 22.62
N THR A 110 14.42 3.76 22.90
CA THR A 110 14.02 4.10 24.27
C THR A 110 13.46 2.90 25.03
N HIS A 111 12.73 2.01 24.35
CA HIS A 111 11.92 0.99 25.01
C HIS A 111 12.33 -0.45 24.74
N ILE A 112 13.33 -0.72 23.88
CA ILE A 112 13.65 -2.09 23.46
C ILE A 112 13.94 -3.04 24.62
N ASP A 113 14.68 -2.59 25.63
CA ASP A 113 15.01 -3.41 26.81
C ASP A 113 13.76 -3.89 27.54
N ARG A 114 12.70 -3.08 27.55
CA ARG A 114 11.39 -3.42 28.13
C ARG A 114 10.59 -4.32 27.19
N LEU A 115 10.55 -3.98 25.91
CA LEU A 115 9.78 -4.69 24.88
C LEU A 115 10.24 -6.15 24.71
N GLN A 116 11.53 -6.42 24.94
CA GLN A 116 12.10 -7.77 24.87
C GLN A 116 11.88 -8.62 26.13
N GLN A 117 11.34 -8.06 27.22
CA GLN A 117 11.14 -8.84 28.43
C GLN A 117 9.99 -9.85 28.26
N PRO A 118 10.13 -11.09 28.79
CA PRO A 118 9.09 -12.11 28.68
C PRO A 118 7.74 -11.72 29.31
N ASP A 119 7.75 -10.90 30.36
CA ASP A 119 6.53 -10.41 31.02
C ASP A 119 5.81 -9.35 30.16
N PHE A 120 6.54 -8.56 29.37
CA PHE A 120 5.93 -7.66 28.39
C PHE A 120 5.23 -8.45 27.29
N ARG A 121 5.89 -9.48 26.73
CA ARG A 121 5.29 -10.38 25.72
C ARG A 121 4.00 -11.03 26.23
N ARG A 122 4.02 -11.53 27.47
CA ARG A 122 2.82 -12.06 28.13
C ARG A 122 1.72 -11.01 28.28
N GLY A 123 2.07 -9.79 28.66
CA GLY A 123 1.13 -8.67 28.73
C GLY A 123 0.53 -8.31 27.37
N LEU A 124 1.32 -8.38 26.30
CA LEU A 124 0.89 -8.13 24.92
C LEU A 124 -0.09 -9.22 24.44
N GLU A 125 0.17 -10.50 24.76
CA GLU A 125 -0.76 -11.61 24.50
C GLU A 125 -2.10 -11.42 25.23
N LEU A 126 -2.07 -10.94 26.48
CA LEU A 126 -3.27 -10.59 27.23
C LEU A 126 -4.03 -9.44 26.57
N ALA A 127 -3.32 -8.41 26.10
CA ALA A 127 -3.92 -7.31 25.35
C ALA A 127 -4.56 -7.81 24.05
N ALA A 128 -3.88 -8.64 23.27
CA ALA A 128 -4.40 -9.25 22.03
C ALA A 128 -5.67 -10.08 22.30
N ALA A 129 -5.69 -10.83 23.41
CA ALA A 129 -6.88 -11.57 23.81
C ALA A 129 -8.07 -10.66 24.15
N LEU A 130 -7.82 -9.47 24.72
CA LEU A 130 -8.86 -8.54 25.15
C LEU A 130 -9.31 -7.55 24.07
N PHE A 131 -8.45 -7.28 23.08
CA PHE A 131 -8.66 -6.31 22.01
C PHE A 131 -8.32 -6.93 20.63
N PRO A 132 -8.95 -8.06 20.24
CA PRO A 132 -8.67 -8.76 18.98
C PRO A 132 -8.93 -7.93 17.71
N GLU A 133 -9.61 -6.80 17.82
CA GLU A 133 -9.87 -5.83 16.75
C GLU A 133 -8.74 -4.84 16.51
N SER A 134 -7.75 -4.72 17.41
CA SER A 134 -6.66 -3.76 17.27
C SER A 134 -5.56 -4.35 16.39
N PRO A 135 -5.35 -3.82 15.16
CA PRO A 135 -4.24 -4.26 14.32
C PRO A 135 -2.89 -3.87 14.94
N ASP A 136 -2.85 -2.81 15.76
CA ASP A 136 -1.61 -2.28 16.32
C ASP A 136 -0.91 -3.27 17.28
N ILE A 137 -1.70 -4.13 17.93
CA ILE A 137 -1.17 -5.19 18.80
C ILE A 137 -0.54 -6.30 17.95
N ASP A 138 -1.21 -6.68 16.85
CA ASP A 138 -0.69 -7.64 15.88
C ASP A 138 0.62 -7.08 15.27
N ASP A 139 0.61 -5.83 14.82
CA ASP A 139 1.76 -5.13 14.23
C ASP A 139 2.97 -5.08 15.19
N LEU A 140 2.76 -4.73 16.47
CA LEU A 140 3.85 -4.73 17.45
C LEU A 140 4.35 -6.15 17.75
N THR A 141 3.45 -7.13 17.76
CA THR A 141 3.84 -8.54 18.00
C THR A 141 4.72 -9.05 16.86
N ASP A 142 4.27 -8.87 15.62
CA ASP A 142 4.99 -9.27 14.42
C ASP A 142 6.35 -8.56 14.33
N PHE A 143 6.38 -7.27 14.68
CA PHE A 143 7.63 -6.51 14.73
C PHE A 143 8.61 -7.08 15.74
N LEU A 144 8.17 -7.39 16.96
CA LEU A 144 9.06 -7.94 17.99
C LEU A 144 9.54 -9.35 17.63
N ASP A 145 8.72 -10.14 16.95
CA ASP A 145 9.12 -11.45 16.41
C ASP A 145 10.20 -11.29 15.34
N GLN A 146 10.08 -10.25 14.50
CA GLN A 146 11.13 -9.91 13.55
C GLN A 146 12.42 -9.49 14.25
N VAL A 147 12.34 -8.70 15.32
CA VAL A 147 13.51 -8.32 16.12
C VAL A 147 14.20 -9.55 16.71
N GLU A 148 13.44 -10.52 17.20
CA GLU A 148 13.99 -11.77 17.73
C GLU A 148 14.68 -12.61 16.65
N ALA A 149 14.13 -12.63 15.43
CA ALA A 149 14.66 -13.40 14.31
C ALA A 149 15.87 -12.76 13.63
N GLU A 150 15.85 -11.45 13.40
CA GLU A 150 16.83 -10.72 12.57
C GLU A 150 17.79 -9.84 13.39
N GLY A 151 17.41 -9.47 14.61
CA GLY A 151 18.12 -8.51 15.45
C GLY A 151 17.69 -7.06 15.23
N LEU A 152 17.69 -6.26 16.30
CA LEU A 152 17.24 -4.87 16.27
C LEU A 152 18.04 -4.01 15.28
N ASP A 153 19.37 -4.14 15.29
CA ASP A 153 20.25 -3.30 14.47
C ASP A 153 19.95 -3.45 12.96
N VAL A 154 19.65 -4.68 12.51
CA VAL A 154 19.28 -4.97 11.12
C VAL A 154 17.98 -4.26 10.73
N ILE A 155 16.99 -4.29 11.62
CA ILE A 155 15.69 -3.63 11.40
C ILE A 155 15.86 -2.11 11.39
N LEU A 156 16.65 -1.58 12.32
CA LEU A 156 16.94 -0.15 12.39
C LEU A 156 17.69 0.33 11.14
N ASP A 157 18.69 -0.42 10.68
CA ASP A 157 19.42 -0.10 9.45
C ASP A 157 18.49 -0.11 8.23
N ARG A 158 17.63 -1.12 8.11
CA ARG A 158 16.65 -1.22 7.02
C ARG A 158 15.70 -0.04 7.03
N GLY A 159 15.10 0.29 8.18
CA GLY A 159 14.15 1.39 8.26
C GLY A 159 14.81 2.76 8.03
N ARG A 160 16.05 2.96 8.48
CA ARG A 160 16.84 4.16 8.17
C ARG A 160 17.05 4.31 6.68
N HIS A 161 17.45 3.23 6.00
CA HIS A 161 17.64 3.21 4.56
C HIS A 161 16.34 3.49 3.80
N ASP A 162 15.25 2.80 4.15
CA ASP A 162 13.94 3.00 3.51
C ASP A 162 13.45 4.44 3.68
N ASN A 163 13.65 5.03 4.86
CA ASN A 163 13.31 6.42 5.13
C ASN A 163 14.19 7.39 4.33
N GLU A 164 15.50 7.14 4.23
CA GLU A 164 16.42 7.94 3.41
C GLU A 164 16.01 7.95 1.94
N VAL A 165 15.68 6.78 1.37
CA VAL A 165 15.21 6.67 -0.03
C VAL A 165 13.94 7.48 -0.24
N ARG A 166 12.94 7.35 0.64
CA ARG A 166 11.68 8.11 0.55
C ARG A 166 11.91 9.62 0.64
N GLN A 167 12.69 10.08 1.61
CA GLN A 167 12.99 11.50 1.75
C GLN A 167 13.74 12.06 0.54
N THR A 168 14.68 11.28 -0.01
CA THR A 168 15.44 11.67 -1.20
C THR A 168 14.53 11.77 -2.43
N LEU A 169 13.61 10.82 -2.61
CA LEU A 169 12.60 10.87 -3.67
C LEU A 169 11.67 12.08 -3.53
N ASP A 170 11.13 12.31 -2.33
CA ASP A 170 10.23 13.44 -2.07
C ASP A 170 10.92 14.79 -2.34
N ALA A 171 12.19 14.92 -1.90
CA ALA A 171 13.00 16.10 -2.17
C ALA A 171 13.28 16.29 -3.66
N TRP A 172 13.57 15.21 -4.39
CA TRP A 172 13.81 15.25 -5.83
C TRP A 172 12.57 15.68 -6.61
N ILE A 173 11.42 15.06 -6.31
CA ILE A 173 10.12 15.37 -6.93
C ILE A 173 9.72 16.83 -6.67
N SER A 174 10.06 17.34 -5.48
CA SER A 174 9.71 18.71 -5.05
C SER A 174 10.65 19.80 -5.56
N THR A 175 11.65 19.48 -6.39
CA THR A 175 12.56 20.48 -6.99
C THR A 175 11.78 21.48 -7.84
N ARG A 176 12.22 22.76 -7.87
CA ARG A 176 11.42 23.83 -8.49
C ARG A 176 11.61 23.94 -9.99
N THR A 177 12.75 23.48 -10.48
CA THR A 177 13.11 23.56 -11.90
C THR A 177 13.74 22.26 -12.35
N TRP A 178 13.69 21.98 -13.64
CA TRP A 178 14.32 20.80 -14.21
C TRP A 178 15.85 20.81 -14.10
N ALA A 179 16.47 21.99 -14.08
CA ALA A 179 17.91 22.11 -13.82
C ALA A 179 18.25 21.67 -12.38
N GLU A 180 17.49 22.15 -11.38
CA GLU A 180 17.63 21.70 -9.99
C GLU A 180 17.35 20.19 -9.84
N SER A 181 16.32 19.68 -10.53
CA SER A 181 15.99 18.25 -10.55
C SER A 181 17.15 17.41 -11.08
N LYS A 182 17.81 17.86 -12.15
CA LYS A 182 18.97 17.18 -12.74
C LYS A 182 20.16 17.17 -11.78
N ASP A 183 20.53 18.34 -11.26
CA ASP A 183 21.64 18.45 -10.32
C ASP A 183 21.40 17.62 -9.06
N PHE A 184 20.15 17.53 -8.61
CA PHE A 184 19.74 16.68 -7.50
C PHE A 184 19.90 15.19 -7.83
N LEU A 185 19.45 14.75 -9.00
CA LEU A 185 19.61 13.37 -9.46
C LEU A 185 21.09 12.98 -9.53
N ASP A 186 21.91 13.80 -10.18
CA ASP A 186 23.35 13.56 -10.34
C ASP A 186 24.07 13.52 -8.97
N GLY A 187 23.61 14.31 -7.99
CA GLY A 187 24.15 14.34 -6.62
C GLY A 187 23.70 13.17 -5.72
N HIS A 188 22.58 12.51 -6.03
CA HIS A 188 22.00 11.43 -5.22
C HIS A 188 21.85 10.12 -6.01
N ASP A 189 22.70 9.93 -7.00
CA ASP A 189 22.67 8.82 -7.95
C ASP A 189 22.59 7.44 -7.28
N SER A 190 23.42 7.23 -6.25
CA SER A 190 23.50 5.95 -5.52
C SER A 190 22.23 5.59 -4.76
N VAL A 191 21.35 6.55 -4.48
CA VAL A 191 20.08 6.34 -3.77
C VAL A 191 18.93 6.27 -4.78
N LEU A 192 18.88 7.20 -5.74
CA LEU A 192 17.75 7.36 -6.66
C LEU A 192 17.71 6.34 -7.79
N ARG A 193 18.86 5.76 -8.20
CA ARG A 193 18.91 4.76 -9.27
C ARG A 193 18.75 3.32 -8.80
N THR A 194 18.39 3.12 -7.55
CA THR A 194 18.18 1.80 -6.97
C THR A 194 16.86 1.19 -7.46
N PRO A 195 16.76 -0.15 -7.57
CA PRO A 195 15.50 -0.82 -7.85
C PRO A 195 14.41 -0.49 -6.82
N GLU A 196 14.79 -0.29 -5.56
CA GLU A 196 13.89 0.12 -4.48
C GLU A 196 13.25 1.49 -4.77
N ALA A 197 14.05 2.49 -5.16
CA ALA A 197 13.54 3.82 -5.51
C ALA A 197 12.56 3.78 -6.70
N GLN A 198 12.88 2.98 -7.73
CA GLN A 198 11.98 2.79 -8.87
C GLN A 198 10.67 2.11 -8.46
N ALA A 199 10.73 1.10 -7.58
CA ALA A 199 9.54 0.41 -7.08
C ALA A 199 8.63 1.35 -6.26
N LEU A 200 9.21 2.22 -5.43
CA LEU A 200 8.46 3.24 -4.69
C LEU A 200 7.74 4.22 -5.62
N LEU A 201 8.42 4.72 -6.65
CA LEU A 201 7.81 5.59 -7.66
C LEU A 201 6.71 4.88 -8.46
N ALA A 202 6.91 3.60 -8.79
CA ALA A 202 5.92 2.81 -9.52
C ALA A 202 4.66 2.49 -8.70
N GLY A 203 4.80 2.36 -7.38
CA GLY A 203 3.69 2.15 -6.46
C GLY A 203 2.89 3.42 -6.12
N ALA A 204 3.45 4.60 -6.40
CA ALA A 204 2.80 5.88 -6.12
C ALA A 204 1.79 6.26 -7.22
N ASP A 205 0.54 6.55 -6.81
CA ASP A 205 -0.51 7.03 -7.72
C ASP A 205 -0.48 8.56 -7.90
N ALA A 206 0.68 9.09 -8.32
CA ALA A 206 0.88 10.51 -8.59
C ALA A 206 1.46 10.73 -10.01
N PRO A 207 0.94 11.69 -10.80
CA PRO A 207 1.52 12.04 -12.11
C PRO A 207 3.01 12.38 -12.04
N GLU A 208 3.42 13.11 -11.01
CA GLU A 208 4.81 13.53 -10.78
C GLU A 208 5.71 12.32 -10.53
N ALA A 209 5.26 11.35 -9.73
CA ALA A 209 6.01 10.12 -9.48
C ALA A 209 6.20 9.29 -10.76
N ARG A 210 5.16 9.20 -11.61
CA ARG A 210 5.27 8.53 -12.92
C ARG A 210 6.24 9.23 -13.86
N GLN A 211 6.25 10.56 -13.87
CA GLN A 211 7.20 11.34 -14.65
C GLN A 211 8.64 11.10 -14.19
N HIS A 212 8.89 11.12 -12.88
CA HIS A 212 10.21 10.84 -12.31
C HIS A 212 10.67 9.40 -12.54
N LEU A 213 9.76 8.43 -12.47
CA LEU A 213 10.06 7.04 -12.85
C LEU A 213 10.49 6.94 -14.32
N ALA A 214 9.78 7.63 -15.22
CA ALA A 214 10.13 7.65 -16.63
C ALA A 214 11.50 8.29 -16.88
N ILE A 215 11.84 9.35 -16.14
CA ILE A 215 13.19 9.95 -16.15
C ILE A 215 14.24 8.91 -15.77
N LEU A 216 14.08 8.23 -14.63
CA LEU A 216 15.03 7.17 -14.22
C LEU A 216 15.16 6.06 -15.27
N GLN A 217 14.05 5.60 -15.82
CA GLN A 217 14.05 4.54 -16.84
C GLN A 217 14.69 4.98 -18.16
N LEU A 218 14.64 6.25 -18.54
CA LEU A 218 15.35 6.76 -19.71
C LEU A 218 16.86 6.80 -19.48
N THR A 219 17.27 7.09 -18.24
CA THR A 219 18.68 7.14 -17.89
C THR A 219 19.39 5.78 -17.83
N GLU A 220 18.66 4.66 -18.08
CA GLU A 220 19.25 3.33 -18.28
C GLU A 220 20.00 3.23 -19.62
N GLY A 221 19.60 4.02 -20.63
CA GLY A 221 20.18 4.00 -21.98
C GLY A 221 20.72 5.35 -22.46
N LEU A 222 20.46 6.42 -21.74
CA LEU A 222 20.82 7.80 -22.08
C LEU A 222 21.57 8.48 -20.93
N SER A 223 22.39 9.48 -21.23
CA SER A 223 22.99 10.32 -20.18
C SER A 223 21.94 11.22 -19.50
N SER A 224 22.21 11.67 -18.27
CA SER A 224 21.34 12.63 -17.59
C SER A 224 21.10 13.88 -18.45
N ASP A 225 22.13 14.39 -19.13
CA ASP A 225 22.00 15.55 -20.02
C ASP A 225 20.96 15.31 -21.14
N GLN A 226 21.06 14.17 -21.83
CA GLN A 226 20.12 13.80 -22.90
C GLN A 226 18.69 13.61 -22.39
N VAL A 227 18.53 13.01 -21.21
CA VAL A 227 17.20 12.81 -20.62
C VAL A 227 16.58 14.15 -20.25
N TYR A 228 17.34 15.07 -19.67
CA TYR A 228 16.81 16.38 -19.31
C TYR A 228 16.59 17.30 -20.52
N GLU A 229 17.30 17.10 -21.63
CA GLU A 229 16.93 17.69 -22.93
C GLU A 229 15.54 17.18 -23.38
N ILE A 230 15.27 15.87 -23.31
CA ILE A 230 13.95 15.31 -23.59
C ILE A 230 12.87 15.87 -22.65
N VAL A 231 13.18 16.03 -21.36
CA VAL A 231 12.21 16.55 -20.38
C VAL A 231 11.88 18.02 -20.64
N THR A 232 12.84 18.83 -21.11
CA THR A 232 12.69 20.28 -21.18
C THR A 232 12.39 20.84 -22.57
N ASP A 233 12.82 20.15 -23.64
CA ASP A 233 12.67 20.60 -25.02
C ASP A 233 11.60 19.75 -25.76
N PRO A 234 10.44 20.33 -26.14
CA PRO A 234 9.39 19.62 -26.86
C PRO A 234 9.81 19.07 -28.22
N ASP A 235 10.74 19.72 -28.93
CA ASP A 235 11.19 19.28 -30.24
C ASP A 235 12.08 18.03 -30.10
N VAL A 236 12.99 18.05 -29.13
CA VAL A 236 13.83 16.88 -28.79
C VAL A 236 12.97 15.72 -28.31
N ALA A 237 11.99 15.98 -27.43
CA ALA A 237 11.07 14.96 -26.95
C ALA A 237 10.24 14.34 -28.09
N THR A 238 9.76 15.18 -29.02
CA THR A 238 9.00 14.74 -30.19
C THR A 238 9.87 13.88 -31.12
N GLU A 239 11.10 14.30 -31.40
CA GLU A 239 12.05 13.55 -32.20
C GLU A 239 12.37 12.18 -31.58
N ALA A 240 12.66 12.15 -30.28
CA ALA A 240 12.93 10.91 -29.54
C ALA A 240 11.72 9.95 -29.55
N ALA A 241 10.50 10.48 -29.37
CA ALA A 241 9.28 9.68 -29.42
C ALA A 241 9.04 9.09 -30.82
N PHE A 242 9.24 9.87 -31.89
CA PHE A 242 9.14 9.35 -33.26
C PHE A 242 10.24 8.33 -33.58
N ALA A 243 11.47 8.57 -33.13
CA ALA A 243 12.57 7.62 -33.33
C ALA A 243 12.27 6.27 -32.66
N ALA A 244 11.66 6.28 -31.47
CA ALA A 244 11.19 5.07 -30.79
C ALA A 244 10.07 4.37 -31.59
N VAL A 245 9.10 5.14 -32.11
CA VAL A 245 8.05 4.60 -32.99
C VAL A 245 8.62 3.98 -34.27
N ASP A 246 9.57 4.65 -34.92
CA ASP A 246 10.18 4.17 -36.16
C ASP A 246 11.02 2.88 -35.94
N GLN A 247 11.48 2.66 -34.69
CA GLN A 247 12.14 1.42 -34.24
C GLN A 247 11.17 0.37 -33.66
N ALA A 248 9.87 0.66 -33.62
CA ALA A 248 8.84 -0.14 -32.95
C ALA A 248 9.08 -0.38 -31.44
N ASP A 249 9.82 0.50 -30.78
CA ASP A 249 10.03 0.49 -29.33
C ASP A 249 8.95 1.31 -28.63
N VAL A 250 7.75 0.72 -28.52
CA VAL A 250 6.62 1.35 -27.82
C VAL A 250 6.91 1.61 -26.33
N PRO A 251 7.59 0.72 -25.59
CA PRO A 251 8.02 1.01 -24.22
C PRO A 251 8.84 2.30 -24.11
N LEU A 252 9.86 2.48 -24.96
CA LEU A 252 10.67 3.70 -24.98
C LEU A 252 9.83 4.94 -25.32
N MET A 253 8.97 4.85 -26.34
CA MET A 253 8.06 5.94 -26.70
C MET A 253 7.20 6.35 -25.50
N ARG A 254 6.64 5.39 -24.75
CA ARG A 254 5.82 5.67 -23.55
C ARG A 254 6.63 6.33 -22.44
N ARG A 255 7.90 5.93 -22.22
CA ARG A 255 8.80 6.59 -21.27
C ARG A 255 9.04 8.05 -21.68
N VAL A 256 9.37 8.32 -22.94
CA VAL A 256 9.57 9.69 -23.46
C VAL A 256 8.33 10.56 -23.24
N VAL A 257 7.15 10.07 -23.62
CA VAL A 257 5.90 10.81 -23.50
C VAL A 257 5.49 11.03 -22.03
N THR A 258 5.84 10.10 -21.14
CA THR A 258 5.60 10.23 -19.70
C THR A 258 6.59 11.22 -19.06
N ALA A 259 7.83 11.26 -19.53
CA ALA A 259 8.84 12.24 -19.11
C ALA A 259 8.52 13.67 -19.59
N HIS A 260 7.82 13.81 -20.72
CA HIS A 260 7.33 15.09 -21.24
C HIS A 260 5.81 15.06 -21.54
N PRO A 261 4.94 15.16 -20.51
CA PRO A 261 3.50 14.98 -20.67
C PRO A 261 2.82 15.94 -21.65
N ALA A 262 3.41 17.11 -21.89
CA ALA A 262 2.88 18.09 -22.86
C ALA A 262 2.84 17.54 -24.30
N LEU A 263 3.62 16.49 -24.62
CA LEU A 263 3.56 15.80 -25.90
C LEU A 263 2.20 15.15 -26.17
N LEU A 264 1.40 14.84 -25.15
CA LEU A 264 0.07 14.26 -25.32
C LEU A 264 -0.99 15.25 -25.81
N THR A 265 -0.60 16.51 -26.06
CA THR A 265 -1.51 17.54 -26.57
C THR A 265 -1.52 17.58 -28.11
N GLY A 266 -2.66 17.99 -28.69
CA GLY A 266 -2.82 18.13 -30.13
C GLY A 266 -2.80 16.82 -30.92
N ILE A 267 -2.63 16.92 -32.23
CA ILE A 267 -2.73 15.78 -33.16
C ILE A 267 -1.53 14.82 -33.01
N THR A 268 -0.33 15.34 -32.77
CA THR A 268 0.86 14.53 -32.50
C THR A 268 0.68 13.69 -31.23
N GLY A 269 0.14 14.29 -30.16
CA GLY A 269 -0.20 13.57 -28.94
C GLY A 269 -1.25 12.49 -29.16
N ALA A 270 -2.30 12.78 -29.93
CA ALA A 270 -3.29 11.78 -30.33
C ALA A 270 -2.67 10.60 -31.08
N PHE A 271 -1.65 10.84 -31.91
CA PHE A 271 -0.91 9.78 -32.59
C PHE A 271 -0.14 8.89 -31.61
N PHE A 272 0.65 9.45 -30.68
CA PHE A 272 1.36 8.64 -29.68
C PHE A 272 0.41 7.88 -28.75
N ALA A 273 -0.73 8.49 -28.40
CA ALA A 273 -1.79 7.84 -27.65
C ALA A 273 -2.43 6.70 -28.45
N THR A 274 -2.60 6.85 -29.77
CA THR A 274 -3.08 5.78 -30.66
C THR A 274 -2.12 4.60 -30.65
N VAL A 275 -0.81 4.84 -30.87
CA VAL A 275 0.22 3.79 -30.84
C VAL A 275 0.22 3.07 -29.48
N SER A 276 0.13 3.82 -28.38
CA SER A 276 0.03 3.25 -27.03
C SER A 276 -1.23 2.42 -26.84
N ALA A 277 -2.38 2.87 -27.32
CA ALA A 277 -3.66 2.17 -27.17
C ALA A 277 -3.66 0.85 -27.94
N VAL A 278 -3.13 0.82 -29.18
CA VAL A 278 -2.99 -0.43 -29.94
C VAL A 278 -2.07 -1.41 -29.24
N ALA A 279 -0.94 -0.93 -28.70
CA ALA A 279 0.02 -1.79 -28.00
C ALA A 279 -0.57 -2.41 -26.73
N GLY A 280 -1.49 -1.70 -26.08
CA GLY A 280 -2.22 -2.17 -24.91
C GLY A 280 -3.47 -2.99 -25.23
N GLY A 281 -3.80 -3.23 -26.51
CA GLY A 281 -5.03 -3.92 -26.91
C GLY A 281 -6.32 -3.12 -26.73
N ALA A 282 -6.23 -1.80 -26.50
CA ALA A 282 -7.37 -0.91 -26.32
C ALA A 282 -7.92 -0.44 -27.68
N THR A 283 -8.44 -1.37 -28.48
CA THR A 283 -8.83 -1.15 -29.88
C THR A 283 -9.84 -0.03 -30.08
N ASP A 284 -10.84 0.09 -29.20
CA ASP A 284 -11.87 1.13 -29.31
C ASP A 284 -11.30 2.53 -29.05
N GLN A 285 -10.45 2.66 -28.04
CA GLN A 285 -9.75 3.91 -27.75
C GLN A 285 -8.81 4.30 -28.90
N ALA A 286 -8.06 3.33 -29.44
CA ALA A 286 -7.18 3.56 -30.58
C ALA A 286 -7.97 4.04 -31.81
N ARG A 287 -9.15 3.46 -32.07
CA ARG A 287 -10.04 3.88 -33.17
C ARG A 287 -10.59 5.29 -32.96
N GLN A 288 -11.02 5.63 -31.75
CA GLN A 288 -11.49 6.99 -31.43
C GLN A 288 -10.40 8.04 -31.65
N LEU A 289 -9.17 7.76 -31.20
CA LEU A 289 -8.04 8.65 -31.41
C LEU A 289 -7.65 8.77 -32.89
N ALA A 290 -7.64 7.66 -33.62
CA ALA A 290 -7.42 7.65 -35.07
C ALA A 290 -8.45 8.50 -35.83
N GLN A 291 -9.73 8.43 -35.44
CA GLN A 291 -10.79 9.26 -36.01
C GLN A 291 -10.57 10.74 -35.72
N ALA A 292 -10.17 11.11 -34.50
CA ALA A 292 -9.85 12.49 -34.16
C ALA A 292 -8.67 13.02 -35.00
N ILE A 293 -7.65 12.20 -35.26
CA ILE A 293 -6.55 12.54 -36.17
C ILE A 293 -7.07 12.72 -37.61
N ALA A 294 -7.99 11.87 -38.07
CA ALA A 294 -8.57 11.96 -39.41
C ALA A 294 -9.36 13.27 -39.62
N GLU A 295 -10.10 13.70 -38.60
CA GLU A 295 -10.98 14.88 -38.63
C GLU A 295 -10.21 16.20 -38.46
N HIS A 296 -9.19 16.22 -37.60
CA HIS A 296 -8.53 17.45 -37.18
C HIS A 296 -7.08 17.58 -37.66
N GLY A 297 -6.45 16.49 -38.11
CA GLY A 297 -5.09 16.50 -38.64
C GLY A 297 -5.01 17.14 -40.03
N THR A 298 -3.91 17.84 -40.29
CA THR A 298 -3.60 18.31 -41.65
C THR A 298 -3.32 17.12 -42.57
N ASP A 299 -3.48 17.31 -43.88
CA ASP A 299 -3.24 16.24 -44.86
C ASP A 299 -1.82 15.63 -44.74
N THR A 300 -0.81 16.49 -44.54
CA THR A 300 0.57 16.10 -44.30
C THR A 300 0.72 15.24 -43.04
N GLN A 301 0.11 15.65 -41.92
CA GLN A 301 0.15 14.89 -40.67
C GLN A 301 -0.52 13.53 -40.82
N ARG A 302 -1.76 13.50 -41.35
CA ARG A 302 -2.51 12.26 -41.57
C ARG A 302 -1.74 11.29 -42.43
N ARG A 303 -1.17 11.76 -43.55
CA ARG A 303 -0.34 10.94 -44.44
C ARG A 303 0.90 10.40 -43.72
N ALA A 304 1.62 11.23 -42.98
CA ALA A 304 2.83 10.82 -42.28
C ALA A 304 2.53 9.76 -41.18
N TYR A 305 1.45 9.94 -40.43
CA TYR A 305 1.05 9.00 -39.38
C TYR A 305 0.51 7.68 -39.92
N ALA A 306 -0.26 7.72 -41.01
CA ALA A 306 -0.71 6.51 -41.69
C ALA A 306 0.47 5.68 -42.22
N ILE A 307 1.48 6.32 -42.81
CA ILE A 307 2.71 5.63 -43.25
C ILE A 307 3.38 4.90 -42.08
N ARG A 308 3.58 5.58 -40.95
CA ARG A 308 4.20 4.98 -39.75
C ARG A 308 3.40 3.80 -39.21
N LEU A 309 2.07 3.93 -39.10
CA LEU A 309 1.21 2.83 -38.64
C LEU A 309 1.25 1.62 -39.58
N ARG A 310 1.33 1.84 -40.91
CA ARG A 310 1.50 0.75 -41.88
C ARG A 310 2.86 0.07 -41.74
N THR A 311 3.92 0.85 -41.54
CA THR A 311 5.26 0.29 -41.28
C THR A 311 5.25 -0.55 -40.00
N LEU A 312 4.65 -0.04 -38.92
CA LEU A 312 4.49 -0.78 -37.67
C LEU A 312 3.71 -2.07 -37.87
N ALA A 313 2.63 -2.06 -38.65
CA ALA A 313 1.81 -3.23 -38.94
C ALA A 313 2.57 -4.36 -39.68
N GLY A 314 3.65 -4.03 -40.40
CA GLY A 314 4.44 -4.98 -41.18
C GLY A 314 5.52 -5.74 -40.39
N LEU A 315 5.74 -5.41 -39.12
CA LEU A 315 6.81 -6.01 -38.32
C LEU A 315 6.36 -7.32 -37.62
N PRO A 316 7.23 -8.34 -37.44
CA PRO A 316 6.83 -9.63 -36.86
C PRO A 316 6.33 -9.60 -35.41
N ALA A 317 6.56 -8.49 -34.69
CA ALA A 317 6.07 -8.24 -33.32
C ALA A 317 4.96 -7.16 -33.28
N ALA A 318 4.35 -6.87 -34.43
CA ALA A 318 3.55 -5.67 -34.66
C ALA A 318 2.26 -5.54 -33.86
N LEU A 319 1.94 -4.28 -33.63
CA LEU A 319 0.64 -3.71 -33.26
C LEU A 319 -0.49 -4.20 -34.19
N ALA A 320 -1.06 -5.36 -33.91
CA ALA A 320 -2.21 -5.89 -34.66
C ALA A 320 -3.34 -4.84 -34.72
N GLY A 321 -3.81 -4.55 -35.94
CA GLY A 321 -4.81 -3.50 -36.18
C GLY A 321 -4.24 -2.11 -36.50
N ALA A 322 -2.92 -1.88 -36.39
CA ALA A 322 -2.32 -0.59 -36.77
C ALA A 322 -2.55 -0.23 -38.25
N GLY A 323 -2.56 -1.22 -39.15
CA GLY A 323 -2.87 -1.01 -40.58
C GLY A 323 -4.29 -0.50 -40.82
N GLU A 324 -5.28 -1.05 -40.11
CA GLU A 324 -6.68 -0.58 -40.20
C GLU A 324 -6.82 0.86 -39.71
N LEU A 325 -6.10 1.23 -38.65
CA LEU A 325 -6.10 2.60 -38.13
C LEU A 325 -5.40 3.57 -39.08
N ALA A 326 -4.37 3.12 -39.81
CA ALA A 326 -3.75 3.93 -40.85
C ALA A 326 -4.76 4.30 -41.94
N ASP A 327 -5.64 3.36 -42.32
CA ASP A 327 -6.68 3.60 -43.32
C ASP A 327 -7.82 4.48 -42.81
N VAL A 328 -8.12 4.43 -41.51
CA VAL A 328 -9.02 5.41 -40.85
C VAL A 328 -8.44 6.82 -40.92
N ILE A 329 -7.15 6.98 -40.60
CA ILE A 329 -6.48 8.29 -40.56
C ILE A 329 -6.32 8.89 -41.96
N HIS A 330 -5.85 8.09 -42.92
CA HIS A 330 -5.65 8.50 -44.29
C HIS A 330 -5.88 7.31 -45.23
N PRO A 331 -7.10 7.15 -45.76
CA PRO A 331 -7.41 6.02 -46.64
C PRO A 331 -6.51 6.08 -47.88
N ASP A 332 -5.96 4.93 -48.26
CA ASP A 332 -5.25 4.84 -49.53
C ASP A 332 -6.25 5.10 -50.66
N LYS A 333 -5.98 6.16 -51.43
CA LYS A 333 -6.66 6.35 -52.71
C LYS A 333 -6.12 5.28 -53.66
N HIS A 334 -6.75 4.11 -53.65
CA HIS A 334 -6.63 3.20 -54.78
C HIS A 334 -7.26 3.88 -56.00
N SER A 335 -6.42 4.54 -56.79
CA SER A 335 -6.63 4.82 -58.20
C SER A 335 -6.32 3.59 -59.04
#